data_AF-A0A485LMY7-F1
#
_entry.id   AF-A0A485LMY7-F1
#
_cell.length_a   1.000
_cell.length_b   1.000
_cell.length_c   1.000
_cell.angle_alpha   90.00
_cell.angle_beta   90.00
_cell.angle_gamma   90.00
#
_symmetry.space_group_name_H-M   'P 1'
#
loop_
_entity.id
_entity.type
_entity.pdbx_description
1 polymer ?
#
loop_
_entity_poly.entity_id
_entity_poly.type
_entity_poly.pdbx_seq_one_letter_code
_entity_poly.pdbx_strand_id
1 'polypeptide(L)'
;MASDPDDELAVHLKSDHGLAILVSIATTPADDIDLQAQALRILSEHGHEPKVATAWEAADMFAYLLDLEALVDGEHDLHLAVWKCLAQCAETAVPLLHALWERRVALLAAATSMRDANLQSTSIAAHTLVALVCNMAGLDAAVVRTAPCFGGLGDAGDNGVGFCELVKQWFVLTNEAALLTMVGHLITSSADVKAVFASGLVRLACRDYVIHYDNFEFHHSCIAFLDAVASVVCPIDNHALLPPGRDTFTRLVLRLSLCKIKAVWSDMLCVLQHTAHAPVFSAHLLEDAHFRGAICYLAAKDPAAAEALTSMLPQLDALDRGTNNLIQLPELAVDLSLGEAVDAATVLKASGNAWFAAGNHTAARAFYRHALSTLAVADANASRRHTDAPTMDALSVGHCVKVQLANKTWLQGMVSDCNGRTVDVMFDNGSEEDDVPLHRVRLVPTEAAAMTELRLQLCMNSAKCLHALKQTHEAVECLGYALEHVPGHIPALYLRRAPISSCLRLMSCRAKDDLQLAHQLVAKTKTHVALAADIRTAWSRLQLIVKHRKRADKRLIKEMMAYLNTIVE
;
A
#
# COMPACT_ATOMS: atom_id res chain seq x y z
N MET A 1 46.98 35.62 -36.26
CA MET A 1 45.90 35.54 -35.27
C MET A 1 44.80 34.75 -35.95
N ALA A 2 44.69 33.46 -35.66
CA ALA A 2 43.55 32.69 -36.13
C ALA A 2 42.33 33.22 -35.36
N SER A 3 41.34 33.76 -36.07
CA SER A 3 40.02 34.02 -35.48
C SER A 3 39.49 32.69 -34.99
N ASP A 4 39.06 32.66 -33.73
CA ASP A 4 38.32 31.52 -33.21
C ASP A 4 37.01 31.44 -34.02
N PRO A 5 36.66 30.33 -34.69
CA PRO A 5 35.39 30.22 -35.41
C PRO A 5 34.18 30.53 -34.50
N ASP A 6 34.33 30.37 -33.18
CA ASP A 6 33.34 30.78 -32.15
C ASP A 6 33.04 32.29 -32.19
N ASP A 7 34.01 33.14 -32.54
CA ASP A 7 33.82 34.60 -32.64
C ASP A 7 33.13 35.03 -33.95
N GLU A 8 33.19 34.22 -35.02
CA GLU A 8 32.66 34.60 -36.33
C GLU A 8 31.12 34.45 -36.41
N LEU A 9 30.55 33.36 -35.89
CA LEU A 9 29.09 33.19 -35.88
C LEU A 9 28.38 34.01 -34.80
N ALA A 10 29.04 34.26 -33.66
CA ALA A 10 28.45 35.07 -32.58
C ALA A 10 28.14 36.51 -33.02
N VAL A 11 28.83 37.04 -34.04
CA VAL A 11 28.53 38.35 -34.64
C VAL A 11 27.08 38.45 -35.15
N HIS A 12 26.50 37.32 -35.59
CA HIS A 12 25.14 37.29 -36.12
C HIS A 12 24.07 37.61 -35.08
N LEU A 13 24.34 37.49 -33.77
CA LEU A 13 23.41 37.87 -32.70
C LEU A 13 23.11 39.38 -32.64
N LYS A 14 23.96 40.22 -33.24
CA LYS A 14 23.86 41.69 -33.13
C LYS A 14 22.72 42.31 -33.94
N SER A 15 22.11 41.58 -34.87
CA SER A 15 21.06 42.11 -35.75
C SER A 15 19.98 41.07 -36.04
N ASP A 16 18.74 41.51 -36.28
CA ASP A 16 17.63 40.62 -36.58
C ASP A 16 17.87 39.81 -37.87
N HIS A 17 18.54 40.40 -38.86
CA HIS A 17 18.93 39.70 -40.10
C HIS A 17 20.01 38.64 -39.83
N GLY A 18 21.00 38.95 -38.99
CA GLY A 18 22.02 37.98 -38.58
C GLY A 18 21.40 36.81 -37.81
N LEU A 19 20.47 37.08 -36.90
CA LEU A 19 19.76 36.05 -36.15
C LEU A 19 18.94 35.13 -37.06
N ALA A 20 18.29 35.67 -38.09
CA ALA A 20 17.60 34.88 -39.10
C ALA A 20 18.56 33.97 -39.90
N ILE A 21 19.77 34.45 -40.22
CA ILE A 21 20.82 33.62 -40.84
C ILE A 21 21.25 32.49 -39.89
N LEU A 22 21.48 32.81 -38.61
CA LEU A 22 21.91 31.83 -37.61
C LEU A 22 20.86 30.72 -37.41
N VAL A 23 19.58 31.08 -37.35
CA VAL A 23 18.46 30.13 -37.33
C VAL A 23 18.43 29.29 -38.61
N SER A 24 18.59 29.91 -39.78
CA SER A 24 18.63 29.19 -41.06
C SER A 24 19.77 28.17 -41.10
N ILE A 25 20.95 28.49 -40.57
CA ILE A 25 22.08 27.56 -40.47
C ILE A 25 21.73 26.40 -39.54
N ALA A 26 21.06 26.68 -38.41
CA ALA A 26 20.68 25.65 -37.45
C ALA A 26 19.58 24.69 -37.97
N THR A 27 18.66 25.17 -38.83
CA THR A 27 17.50 24.39 -39.30
C THR A 27 17.60 23.82 -40.70
N THR A 28 18.64 24.20 -41.47
CA THR A 28 18.86 23.66 -42.81
C THR A 28 19.89 22.54 -42.71
N PRO A 29 19.64 21.35 -43.30
CA PRO A 29 20.67 20.31 -43.40
C PRO A 29 21.90 20.91 -44.08
N ALA A 30 22.96 21.14 -43.31
CA ALA A 30 24.17 21.74 -43.81
C ALA A 30 25.08 20.66 -44.40
N ASP A 31 25.81 21.00 -45.47
CA ASP A 31 26.95 20.17 -45.92
C ASP A 31 28.06 20.13 -44.84
N ASP A 32 28.04 21.08 -43.90
CA ASP A 32 28.94 21.23 -42.77
C ASP A 32 28.17 21.06 -41.44
N ILE A 33 28.24 19.86 -40.87
CA ILE A 33 27.57 19.51 -39.61
C ILE A 33 28.15 20.29 -38.42
N ASP A 34 29.44 20.61 -38.45
CA ASP A 34 30.09 21.37 -37.37
C ASP A 34 29.54 22.79 -37.30
N LEU A 35 29.30 23.41 -38.47
CA LEU A 35 28.66 24.72 -38.57
C LEU A 35 27.23 24.71 -38.01
N GLN A 36 26.46 23.65 -38.31
CA GLN A 36 25.10 23.48 -37.77
C GLN A 36 25.13 23.28 -36.24
N ALA A 37 26.04 22.45 -35.74
CA ALA A 37 26.22 22.22 -34.30
C ALA A 37 26.60 23.51 -33.55
N GLN A 38 27.46 24.33 -34.14
CA GLN A 38 27.89 25.60 -33.57
C GLN A 38 26.75 26.63 -33.55
N ALA A 39 25.94 26.71 -34.60
CA ALA A 39 24.75 27.56 -34.63
C ALA A 39 23.75 27.18 -33.54
N LEU A 40 23.48 25.88 -33.34
CA LEU A 40 22.62 25.36 -32.27
C LEU A 40 23.14 25.71 -30.87
N ARG A 41 24.46 25.61 -30.66
CA ARG A 41 25.12 26.00 -29.41
C ARG A 41 24.92 27.49 -29.12
N ILE A 42 25.27 28.37 -30.07
CA ILE A 42 25.16 29.83 -29.89
C ILE A 42 23.71 30.24 -29.60
N LEU A 43 22.76 29.70 -30.37
CA LEU A 43 21.33 29.97 -30.21
C LEU A 43 20.78 29.53 -28.85
N SER A 44 21.26 28.42 -28.29
CA SER A 44 20.81 27.92 -27.00
C SER A 44 21.48 28.65 -25.82
N GLU A 45 22.78 28.94 -25.89
CA GLU A 45 23.50 29.73 -24.87
C GLU A 45 22.87 31.13 -24.67
N HIS A 46 22.37 31.74 -25.76
CA HIS A 46 21.72 33.05 -25.75
C HIS A 46 20.19 32.98 -25.72
N GLY A 47 19.59 31.80 -25.53
CA GLY A 47 18.13 31.63 -25.51
C GLY A 47 17.42 32.36 -24.36
N HIS A 48 18.16 32.82 -23.35
CA HIS A 48 17.67 33.68 -22.27
C HIS A 48 17.39 35.12 -22.74
N GLU A 49 17.96 35.55 -23.87
CA GLU A 49 17.70 36.86 -24.44
C GLU A 49 16.34 36.90 -25.17
N PRO A 50 15.46 37.87 -24.90
CA PRO A 50 14.12 37.92 -25.49
C PRO A 50 14.09 37.90 -27.02
N LYS A 51 15.09 38.54 -27.67
CA LYS A 51 15.20 38.58 -29.13
C LYS A 51 15.50 37.19 -29.73
N VAL A 52 16.43 36.47 -29.10
CA VAL A 52 16.80 35.10 -29.51
C VAL A 52 15.63 34.16 -29.26
N ALA A 53 14.97 34.26 -28.10
CA ALA A 53 13.78 33.47 -27.80
C ALA A 53 12.63 33.68 -28.80
N THR A 54 12.40 34.93 -29.22
CA THR A 54 11.38 35.25 -30.24
C THR A 54 11.72 34.62 -31.60
N ALA A 55 13.00 34.61 -31.98
CA ALA A 55 13.43 33.95 -33.22
C ALA A 55 13.30 32.42 -33.15
N TRP A 56 13.57 31.83 -31.98
CA TRP A 56 13.35 30.41 -31.70
C TRP A 56 11.88 30.00 -31.91
N GLU A 57 10.96 30.77 -31.33
CA GLU A 57 9.52 30.54 -31.47
C GLU A 57 9.04 30.74 -32.91
N ALA A 58 9.50 31.80 -33.58
CA ALA A 58 9.13 32.11 -34.95
C ALA A 58 9.54 31.02 -35.96
N ALA A 59 10.62 30.28 -35.66
CA ALA A 59 11.11 29.20 -36.50
C ALA A 59 10.64 27.80 -36.07
N ASP A 60 9.81 27.69 -35.02
CA ASP A 60 9.40 26.42 -34.39
C ASP A 60 10.58 25.47 -34.17
N MET A 61 11.67 26.02 -33.63
CA MET A 61 12.95 25.31 -33.43
C MET A 61 12.77 24.00 -32.67
N PHE A 62 11.90 23.97 -31.65
CA PHE A 62 11.66 22.73 -30.90
C PHE A 62 11.00 21.65 -31.74
N ALA A 63 10.04 21.98 -32.61
CA ALA A 63 9.47 20.99 -33.52
C ALA A 63 10.54 20.44 -34.46
N TYR A 64 11.36 21.32 -35.04
CA TYR A 64 12.47 20.90 -35.90
C TYR A 64 13.42 19.94 -35.18
N LEU A 65 13.89 20.31 -33.98
CA LEU A 65 14.83 19.48 -33.20
C LEU A 65 14.23 18.13 -32.80
N LEU A 66 12.92 18.07 -32.57
CA LEU A 66 12.22 16.83 -32.21
C LEU A 66 12.02 15.88 -33.39
N ASP A 67 11.97 16.41 -34.61
CA ASP A 67 11.80 15.63 -35.85
C ASP A 67 13.15 15.17 -36.43
N LEU A 68 14.28 15.64 -35.89
CA LEU A 68 15.62 15.21 -36.32
C LEU A 68 15.90 13.75 -35.94
N GLU A 69 16.38 12.97 -36.90
CA GLU A 69 16.86 11.60 -36.68
C GLU A 69 18.01 11.57 -35.64
N ALA A 70 18.85 12.61 -35.65
CA ALA A 70 19.93 12.81 -34.68
C ALA A 70 19.47 12.83 -33.22
N LEU A 71 18.19 13.12 -32.94
CA LEU A 71 17.69 13.11 -31.57
C LEU A 71 17.66 11.69 -30.98
N VAL A 72 17.42 10.67 -31.80
CA VAL A 72 17.24 9.26 -31.36
C VAL A 72 18.35 8.32 -31.84
N ASP A 73 19.13 8.73 -32.85
CA ASP A 73 20.31 8.00 -33.31
C ASP A 73 21.58 8.50 -32.60
N GLY A 74 22.06 7.71 -31.64
CA GLY A 74 23.25 8.03 -30.85
C GLY A 74 24.57 8.04 -31.64
N GLU A 75 24.58 7.49 -32.85
CA GLU A 75 25.75 7.48 -33.75
C GLU A 75 25.75 8.66 -34.74
N HIS A 76 24.68 9.46 -34.78
CA HIS A 76 24.57 10.60 -35.67
C HIS A 76 25.49 11.75 -35.21
N ASP A 77 26.23 12.39 -36.11
CA ASP A 77 27.22 13.42 -35.75
C ASP A 77 26.63 14.63 -34.99
N LEU A 78 25.42 15.05 -35.36
CA LEU A 78 24.69 16.12 -34.67
C LEU A 78 24.05 15.71 -33.32
N HIS A 79 24.05 14.42 -32.96
CA HIS A 79 23.31 13.88 -31.83
C HIS A 79 23.59 14.62 -30.51
N LEU A 80 24.87 14.73 -30.14
CA LEU A 80 25.28 15.40 -28.91
C LEU A 80 25.00 16.91 -28.96
N ALA A 81 25.10 17.53 -30.14
CA ALA A 81 24.82 18.95 -30.30
C ALA A 81 23.34 19.27 -30.05
N VAL A 82 22.42 18.44 -30.58
CA VAL A 82 20.98 18.56 -30.33
C VAL A 82 20.67 18.44 -28.84
N TRP A 83 21.17 17.40 -28.17
CA TRP A 83 20.88 17.21 -26.75
C TRP A 83 21.50 18.29 -25.85
N LYS A 84 22.70 18.77 -26.16
CA LYS A 84 23.30 19.91 -25.44
C LYS A 84 22.49 21.19 -25.64
N CYS A 85 21.98 21.42 -26.85
CA CYS A 85 21.12 22.55 -27.16
C CYS A 85 19.82 22.51 -26.33
N LEU A 86 19.17 21.33 -26.27
CA LEU A 86 17.96 21.13 -25.47
C LEU A 86 18.23 21.25 -23.96
N ALA A 87 19.33 20.68 -23.47
CA ALA A 87 19.77 20.82 -22.08
C ALA A 87 19.97 22.29 -21.69
N GLN A 88 20.70 23.04 -22.52
CA GLN A 88 20.97 24.47 -22.27
C GLN A 88 19.67 25.28 -22.22
N CYS A 89 18.70 24.96 -23.11
CA CYS A 89 17.38 25.58 -23.09
C CYS A 89 16.61 25.24 -21.81
N ALA A 90 16.63 23.98 -21.39
CA ALA A 90 15.99 23.51 -20.16
C ALA A 90 16.61 24.12 -18.89
N GLU A 91 17.90 24.42 -18.92
CA GLU A 91 18.66 24.90 -17.76
C GLU A 91 18.64 26.42 -17.59
N THR A 92 18.78 27.17 -18.69
CA THR A 92 19.09 28.62 -18.62
C THR A 92 18.13 29.51 -19.40
N ALA A 93 17.41 28.98 -20.40
CA ALA A 93 16.55 29.78 -21.27
C ALA A 93 15.12 29.90 -20.72
N VAL A 94 14.96 30.64 -19.62
CA VAL A 94 13.66 30.87 -18.96
C VAL A 94 12.52 31.24 -19.92
N PRO A 95 12.71 32.14 -20.92
CA PRO A 95 11.64 32.47 -21.87
C PRO A 95 11.14 31.29 -22.71
N LEU A 96 12.01 30.34 -23.02
CA LEU A 96 11.71 29.18 -23.87
C LEU A 96 11.14 27.98 -23.11
N LEU A 97 11.16 28.05 -21.77
CA LEU A 97 10.93 26.88 -20.93
C LEU A 97 9.49 26.35 -21.03
N HIS A 98 8.49 27.23 -21.15
CA HIS A 98 7.10 26.81 -21.38
C HIS A 98 6.93 26.09 -22.71
N ALA A 99 7.51 26.60 -23.80
CA ALA A 99 7.44 25.97 -25.12
C ALA A 99 8.12 24.58 -25.11
N LEU A 100 9.27 24.46 -24.44
CA LEU A 100 9.95 23.18 -24.27
C LEU A 100 9.12 22.21 -23.39
N TRP A 101 8.50 22.71 -22.33
CA TRP A 101 7.61 21.93 -21.45
C TRP A 101 6.41 21.36 -22.18
N GLU A 102 5.80 22.11 -23.10
CA GLU A 102 4.69 21.62 -23.93
C GLU A 102 5.08 20.38 -24.76
N ARG A 103 6.37 20.23 -25.09
CA ARG A 103 6.93 19.10 -25.86
C ARG A 103 7.53 17.98 -25.00
N ARG A 104 7.43 18.06 -23.67
CA ARG A 104 8.07 17.13 -22.72
C ARG A 104 7.82 15.64 -22.97
N VAL A 105 6.65 15.27 -23.48
CA VAL A 105 6.30 13.87 -23.78
C VAL A 105 7.14 13.33 -24.96
N ALA A 106 7.34 14.15 -25.99
CA ALA A 106 8.19 13.78 -27.14
C ALA A 106 9.66 13.69 -26.72
N LEU A 107 10.12 14.62 -25.88
CA LEU A 107 11.47 14.57 -25.30
C LEU A 107 11.70 13.30 -24.50
N LEU A 108 10.72 12.90 -23.67
CA LEU A 108 10.81 11.66 -22.91
C LEU A 108 10.83 10.44 -23.83
N ALA A 109 9.98 10.40 -24.86
CA ALA A 109 9.97 9.31 -25.82
C ALA A 109 11.34 9.15 -26.50
N ALA A 110 11.95 10.26 -26.93
CA ALA A 110 13.29 10.25 -27.52
C ALA A 110 14.38 9.83 -26.52
N ALA A 111 14.34 10.34 -25.28
CA ALA A 111 15.30 9.95 -24.25
C ALA A 111 15.22 8.46 -23.93
N THR A 112 14.00 7.91 -23.84
CA THR A 112 13.79 6.49 -23.52
C THR A 112 14.15 5.55 -24.67
N SER A 113 14.00 5.94 -25.93
CA SER A 113 14.45 5.13 -27.08
C SER A 113 15.97 4.95 -27.10
N MET A 114 16.71 5.84 -26.43
CA MET A 114 18.17 5.83 -26.38
C MET A 114 18.74 5.21 -25.10
N ARG A 115 17.94 4.50 -24.30
CA ARG A 115 18.40 3.92 -23.02
C ARG A 115 19.63 3.01 -23.14
N ASP A 116 19.84 2.43 -24.33
CA ASP A 116 20.93 1.51 -24.64
C ASP A 116 22.11 2.22 -25.36
N ALA A 117 22.02 3.54 -25.56
CA ALA A 117 23.08 4.35 -26.15
C ALA A 117 24.26 4.53 -25.17
N ASN A 118 25.33 5.18 -25.65
CA ASN A 118 26.51 5.43 -24.83
C ASN A 118 26.19 6.30 -23.59
N LEU A 119 27.12 6.30 -22.63
CA LEU A 119 26.92 6.99 -21.37
C LEU A 119 26.72 8.49 -21.54
N GLN A 120 27.41 9.13 -22.49
CA GLN A 120 27.32 10.57 -22.70
C GLN A 120 25.92 10.97 -23.18
N SER A 121 25.39 10.25 -24.17
CA SER A 121 24.04 10.42 -24.73
C SER A 121 22.94 10.26 -23.68
N THR A 122 23.00 9.17 -22.93
CA THR A 122 22.01 8.87 -21.89
C THR A 122 22.08 9.86 -20.72
N SER A 123 23.29 10.30 -20.36
CA SER A 123 23.50 11.33 -19.32
C SER A 123 22.88 12.66 -19.74
N ILE A 124 23.20 13.17 -20.93
CA ILE A 124 22.69 14.48 -21.37
C ILE A 124 21.17 14.47 -21.57
N ALA A 125 20.60 13.35 -22.01
CA ALA A 125 19.15 13.19 -22.12
C ALA A 125 18.47 13.21 -20.74
N ALA A 126 19.05 12.52 -19.75
CA ALA A 126 18.56 12.55 -18.38
C ALA A 126 18.68 13.95 -17.75
N HIS A 127 19.82 14.62 -17.92
CA HIS A 127 20.03 16.02 -17.49
C HIS A 127 18.95 16.94 -18.06
N THR A 128 18.71 16.86 -19.37
CA THR A 128 17.74 17.72 -20.07
C THR A 128 16.35 17.61 -19.44
N LEU A 129 15.87 16.39 -19.20
CA LEU A 129 14.55 16.16 -18.61
C LEU A 129 14.49 16.61 -17.14
N VAL A 130 15.54 16.32 -16.35
CA VAL A 130 15.62 16.73 -14.95
C VAL A 130 15.66 18.25 -14.84
N ALA A 131 16.51 18.93 -15.61
CA ALA A 131 16.62 20.38 -15.65
C ALA A 131 15.28 21.03 -16.06
N LEU A 132 14.63 20.48 -17.09
CA LEU A 132 13.33 20.96 -17.56
C LEU A 132 12.29 20.91 -16.43
N VAL A 133 12.20 19.79 -15.71
CA VAL A 133 11.29 19.64 -14.57
C VAL A 133 11.64 20.62 -13.44
N CYS A 134 12.90 20.66 -13.02
CA CYS A 134 13.35 21.48 -11.90
C CYS A 134 13.06 22.96 -12.15
N ASN A 135 13.44 23.45 -13.34
CA ASN A 135 13.25 24.85 -13.69
C ASN A 135 11.79 25.19 -13.94
N MET A 136 10.99 24.29 -14.54
CA MET A 136 9.54 24.53 -14.69
C MET A 136 8.83 24.56 -13.35
N ALA A 137 9.23 23.71 -12.40
CA ALA A 137 8.70 23.74 -11.04
C ALA A 137 9.08 25.03 -10.30
N GLY A 138 10.29 25.56 -10.55
CA GLY A 138 10.72 26.86 -10.02
C GLY A 138 9.99 28.05 -10.63
N LEU A 139 9.66 27.99 -11.93
CA LEU A 139 8.97 29.05 -12.66
C LEU A 139 7.44 29.04 -12.40
N ASP A 140 6.79 27.90 -12.60
CA ASP A 140 5.35 27.71 -12.41
C ASP A 140 5.04 26.32 -11.85
N ALA A 141 5.12 26.23 -10.52
CA ALA A 141 4.78 25.00 -9.80
C ALA A 141 3.32 24.55 -9.97
N ALA A 142 2.39 25.42 -10.41
CA ALA A 142 1.00 25.03 -10.64
C ALA A 142 0.88 24.21 -11.93
N VAL A 143 1.59 24.59 -12.98
CA VAL A 143 1.64 23.85 -14.25
C VAL A 143 2.20 22.44 -14.05
N VAL A 144 3.24 22.28 -13.24
CA VAL A 144 3.82 20.96 -12.93
C VAL A 144 2.87 20.12 -12.07
N ARG A 145 2.22 20.71 -11.06
CA ARG A 145 1.35 19.97 -10.13
C ARG A 145 -0.03 19.61 -10.69
N THR A 146 -0.54 20.37 -11.65
CA THR A 146 -1.82 20.11 -12.31
C THR A 146 -1.71 19.10 -13.44
N ALA A 147 -0.50 18.89 -13.97
CA ALA A 147 -0.25 17.88 -14.98
C ALA A 147 -0.35 16.45 -14.38
N PRO A 148 -0.97 15.49 -15.08
CA PRO A 148 -1.13 14.13 -14.58
C PRO A 148 0.23 13.42 -14.49
N CYS A 149 0.47 12.66 -13.43
CA CYS A 149 1.63 11.76 -13.23
C CYS A 149 3.03 12.34 -13.61
N PHE A 150 3.89 12.59 -12.62
CA PHE A 150 5.22 13.19 -12.82
C PHE A 150 5.23 14.48 -13.65
N GLY A 151 4.27 15.38 -13.45
CA GLY A 151 4.22 16.62 -14.22
C GLY A 151 3.86 16.42 -15.71
N GLY A 152 3.16 15.35 -16.06
CA GLY A 152 2.79 15.06 -17.45
C GLY A 152 3.90 14.37 -18.26
N LEU A 153 4.99 13.99 -17.60
CA LEU A 153 5.99 13.08 -18.16
C LEU A 153 5.57 11.61 -18.00
N GLY A 154 4.73 11.30 -17.02
CA GLY A 154 4.27 9.94 -16.76
C GLY A 154 2.87 9.66 -17.29
N ASP A 155 2.64 8.38 -17.59
CA ASP A 155 1.33 7.75 -17.48
C ASP A 155 1.45 6.51 -16.58
N ALA A 156 0.36 5.74 -16.42
CA ALA A 156 0.40 4.49 -15.67
C ALA A 156 1.10 3.33 -16.42
N GLY A 157 1.70 3.60 -17.58
CA GLY A 157 2.40 2.66 -18.46
C GLY A 157 3.91 2.88 -18.47
N ASP A 158 4.53 2.65 -19.62
CA ASP A 158 5.99 2.55 -19.75
C ASP A 158 6.71 3.90 -19.65
N ASN A 159 6.02 5.01 -19.97
CA ASN A 159 6.62 6.35 -19.97
C ASN A 159 7.04 6.79 -18.56
N GLY A 160 6.19 6.56 -17.55
CA GLY A 160 6.52 6.90 -16.17
C GLY A 160 7.70 6.08 -15.62
N VAL A 161 7.81 4.81 -16.01
CA VAL A 161 8.95 3.95 -15.64
C VAL A 161 10.23 4.43 -16.33
N GLY A 162 10.18 4.71 -17.63
CA GLY A 162 11.32 5.21 -18.40
C GLY A 162 11.87 6.52 -17.85
N PHE A 163 11.00 7.46 -17.46
CA PHE A 163 11.42 8.68 -16.78
C PHE A 163 12.18 8.37 -15.48
N CYS A 164 11.64 7.50 -14.62
CA CYS A 164 12.29 7.13 -13.37
C CYS A 164 13.63 6.39 -13.59
N GLU A 165 13.75 5.61 -14.66
CA GLU A 165 15.00 4.94 -15.05
C GLU A 165 16.08 5.94 -15.46
N LEU A 166 15.72 6.98 -16.21
CA LEU A 166 16.62 8.08 -16.57
C LEU A 166 17.06 8.87 -15.34
N VAL A 167 16.14 9.20 -14.43
CA VAL A 167 16.49 9.86 -13.16
C VAL A 167 17.42 8.98 -12.32
N LYS A 168 17.15 7.68 -12.24
CA LYS A 168 18.02 6.72 -11.55
C LYS A 168 19.41 6.69 -12.18
N GLN A 169 19.52 6.69 -13.50
CA GLN A 169 20.80 6.73 -14.19
C GLN A 169 21.56 8.02 -13.86
N TRP A 170 20.91 9.17 -13.92
CA TRP A 170 21.51 10.45 -13.55
C TRP A 170 21.96 10.48 -12.08
N PHE A 171 21.15 9.92 -11.18
CA PHE A 171 21.48 9.78 -9.76
C PHE A 171 22.73 8.92 -9.54
N VAL A 172 22.86 7.79 -10.23
CA VAL A 172 24.06 6.92 -10.15
C VAL A 172 25.32 7.65 -10.62
N LEU A 173 25.21 8.53 -11.62
CA LEU A 173 26.35 9.19 -12.25
C LEU A 173 26.81 10.45 -11.50
N THR A 174 25.87 11.22 -10.99
CA THR A 174 26.15 12.51 -10.35
C THR A 174 26.18 12.43 -8.82
N ASN A 175 25.54 11.40 -8.25
CA ASN A 175 25.30 11.29 -6.81
C ASN A 175 24.54 12.50 -6.22
N GLU A 176 23.75 13.19 -7.05
CA GLU A 176 22.98 14.36 -6.63
C GLU A 176 21.74 13.96 -5.83
N ALA A 177 21.79 14.15 -4.51
CA ALA A 177 20.69 13.86 -3.61
C ALA A 177 19.41 14.65 -3.94
N ALA A 178 19.54 15.87 -4.48
CA ALA A 178 18.44 16.76 -4.82
C ALA A 178 17.45 16.15 -5.81
N LEU A 179 17.89 15.18 -6.63
CA LEU A 179 17.03 14.45 -7.57
C LEU A 179 15.93 13.66 -6.85
N LEU A 180 16.24 13.09 -5.68
CA LEU A 180 15.26 12.34 -4.89
C LEU A 180 14.15 13.28 -4.41
N THR A 181 14.53 14.48 -3.96
CA THR A 181 13.59 15.52 -3.55
C THR A 181 12.73 15.99 -4.73
N MET A 182 13.32 16.21 -5.91
CA MET A 182 12.59 16.56 -7.13
C MET A 182 11.54 15.50 -7.48
N VAL A 183 11.93 14.22 -7.53
CA VAL A 183 10.98 13.13 -7.82
C VAL A 183 9.90 13.06 -6.74
N GLY A 184 10.26 13.28 -5.47
CA GLY A 184 9.30 13.37 -4.36
C GLY A 184 8.19 14.39 -4.61
N HIS A 185 8.51 15.59 -5.11
CA HIS A 185 7.52 16.63 -5.44
C HIS A 185 6.62 16.29 -6.63
N LEU A 186 7.08 15.40 -7.51
CA LEU A 186 6.36 14.95 -8.69
C LEU A 186 5.41 13.78 -8.42
N ILE A 187 5.59 13.05 -7.32
CA ILE A 187 4.74 11.93 -6.93
C ILE A 187 3.41 12.47 -6.41
N THR A 188 2.33 12.18 -7.12
CA THR A 188 0.98 12.61 -6.73
C THR A 188 -0.02 11.46 -6.67
N SER A 189 0.33 10.30 -7.23
CA SER A 189 -0.58 9.17 -7.41
C SER A 189 0.07 7.82 -7.11
N SER A 190 -0.77 6.82 -6.85
CA SER A 190 -0.29 5.43 -6.68
C SER A 190 0.31 4.83 -7.95
N ALA A 191 0.06 5.43 -9.13
CA ALA A 191 0.70 5.04 -10.38
C ALA A 191 2.17 5.51 -10.40
N ASP A 192 2.42 6.76 -9.99
CA ASP A 192 3.77 7.31 -9.86
C ASP A 192 4.62 6.43 -8.93
N VAL A 193 4.07 6.11 -7.76
CA VAL A 193 4.77 5.24 -6.79
C VAL A 193 5.10 3.88 -7.40
N LYS A 194 4.20 3.26 -8.16
CA LYS A 194 4.53 1.98 -8.82
C LYS A 194 5.66 2.14 -9.84
N ALA A 195 5.69 3.23 -10.60
CA ALA A 195 6.72 3.48 -11.59
C ALA A 195 8.09 3.72 -10.94
N VAL A 196 8.15 4.53 -9.88
CA VAL A 196 9.38 4.74 -9.10
C VAL A 196 9.93 3.41 -8.58
N PHE A 197 9.09 2.56 -8.00
CA PHE A 197 9.52 1.25 -7.50
C PHE A 197 9.92 0.30 -8.62
N ALA A 198 9.20 0.29 -9.75
CA ALA A 198 9.54 -0.54 -10.90
C ALA A 198 10.93 -0.19 -11.47
N SER A 199 11.31 1.09 -11.45
CA SER A 199 12.65 1.52 -11.89
C SER A 199 13.78 1.04 -10.97
N GLY A 200 13.48 0.68 -9.71
CA GLY A 200 14.45 0.33 -8.68
C GLY A 200 15.14 1.53 -8.00
N LEU A 201 14.74 2.77 -8.31
CA LEU A 201 15.29 4.00 -7.72
C LEU A 201 15.21 3.99 -6.19
N VAL A 202 14.06 3.62 -5.61
CA VAL A 202 13.88 3.58 -4.15
C VAL A 202 14.84 2.60 -3.48
N ARG A 203 14.97 1.39 -4.04
CA ARG A 203 15.89 0.38 -3.50
C ARG A 203 17.34 0.86 -3.54
N LEU A 204 17.75 1.53 -4.62
CA LEU A 204 19.08 2.12 -4.74
C LEU A 204 19.28 3.22 -3.69
N ALA A 205 18.38 4.21 -3.63
CA ALA A 205 18.45 5.32 -2.68
C ALA A 205 18.50 4.84 -1.21
N CYS A 206 17.70 3.85 -0.84
CA CYS A 206 17.73 3.29 0.51
C CYS A 206 19.03 2.52 0.80
N ARG A 207 19.61 1.84 -0.20
CA ARG A 207 20.90 1.16 -0.05
C ARG A 207 22.03 2.17 0.15
N ASP A 208 22.06 3.21 -0.67
CA ASP A 208 23.05 4.28 -0.56
C ASP A 208 22.90 5.04 0.76
N TYR A 209 21.67 5.20 1.25
CA TYR A 209 21.40 5.74 2.59
C TYR A 209 22.09 4.92 3.67
N VAL A 210 21.94 3.59 3.65
CA VAL A 210 22.56 2.72 4.65
C VAL A 210 24.09 2.82 4.61
N ILE A 211 24.68 3.00 3.42
CA ILE A 211 26.13 3.12 3.24
C ILE A 211 26.64 4.51 3.65
N HIS A 212 25.89 5.58 3.37
CA HIS A 212 26.31 6.98 3.49
C HIS A 212 25.45 7.77 4.50
N TYR A 213 24.94 7.12 5.54
CA TYR A 213 23.96 7.70 6.47
C TYR A 213 24.45 8.93 7.25
N ASP A 214 25.77 9.12 7.34
CA ASP A 214 26.39 10.30 7.97
C ASP A 214 26.36 11.55 7.06
N ASN A 215 25.98 11.42 5.79
CA ASN A 215 25.83 12.55 4.87
C ASN A 215 24.51 13.29 5.12
N PHE A 216 24.61 14.50 5.65
CA PHE A 216 23.47 15.33 6.05
C PHE A 216 22.54 15.70 4.88
N GLU A 217 23.07 16.10 3.73
CA GLU A 217 22.24 16.51 2.57
C GLU A 217 21.51 15.31 1.95
N PHE A 218 22.22 14.18 1.86
CA PHE A 218 21.64 12.92 1.40
C PHE A 218 20.54 12.43 2.33
N HIS A 219 20.78 12.53 3.65
CA HIS A 219 19.79 12.18 4.66
C HIS A 219 18.47 12.93 4.45
N HIS A 220 18.53 14.26 4.36
CA HIS A 220 17.33 15.08 4.19
C HIS A 220 16.57 14.75 2.91
N SER A 221 17.29 14.61 1.79
CA SER A 221 16.66 14.33 0.49
C SER A 221 16.02 12.94 0.44
N CYS A 222 16.70 11.93 1.00
CA CYS A 222 16.18 10.56 1.05
C CYS A 222 14.95 10.45 1.95
N ILE A 223 14.97 11.08 3.13
CA ILE A 223 13.80 11.09 4.03
C ILE A 223 12.62 11.79 3.38
N ALA A 224 12.82 12.97 2.79
CA ALA A 224 11.75 13.72 2.10
C ALA A 224 11.14 12.91 0.95
N PHE A 225 11.98 12.23 0.18
CA PHE A 225 11.54 11.35 -0.90
C PHE A 225 10.71 10.16 -0.42
N LEU A 226 11.17 9.45 0.60
CA LEU A 226 10.45 8.31 1.18
C LEU A 226 9.15 8.73 1.86
N ASP A 227 9.11 9.91 2.48
CA ASP A 227 7.90 10.47 3.08
C ASP A 227 6.87 10.84 2.00
N ALA A 228 7.30 11.47 0.89
CA ALA A 228 6.44 11.76 -0.25
C ALA A 228 5.81 10.47 -0.82
N VAL A 229 6.61 9.41 -1.00
CA VAL A 229 6.13 8.08 -1.39
C VAL A 229 5.10 7.56 -0.38
N ALA A 230 5.43 7.57 0.91
CA ALA A 230 4.59 7.03 1.98
C ALA A 230 3.26 7.79 2.11
N SER A 231 3.25 9.11 1.90
CA SER A 231 2.05 9.95 1.96
C SER A 231 0.99 9.51 0.95
N VAL A 232 1.41 9.02 -0.22
CA VAL A 232 0.52 8.57 -1.29
C VAL A 232 -0.02 7.16 -1.04
N VAL A 233 0.83 6.22 -0.61
CA VAL A 233 0.43 4.80 -0.49
C VAL A 233 -0.01 4.37 0.91
N CYS A 234 0.28 5.20 1.92
CA CYS A 234 -0.09 4.98 3.31
C CYS A 234 -0.76 6.25 3.92
N PRO A 235 -1.85 6.79 3.33
CA PRO A 235 -2.36 8.15 3.59
C PRO A 235 -2.98 8.41 4.97
N ILE A 236 -2.97 7.43 5.88
CA ILE A 236 -3.52 7.62 7.23
C ILE A 236 -2.46 8.32 8.09
N ASP A 237 -2.88 9.36 8.81
CA ASP A 237 -2.12 10.11 9.83
C ASP A 237 -1.67 9.19 10.97
N ASN A 238 -0.70 8.33 10.69
CA ASN A 238 0.05 7.56 11.68
C ASN A 238 1.12 8.44 12.37
N HIS A 239 1.20 9.74 12.05
CA HIS A 239 2.11 10.69 12.70
C HIS A 239 1.88 10.79 14.21
N ALA A 240 0.65 10.53 14.68
CA ALA A 240 0.28 10.64 16.09
C ALA A 240 0.86 9.53 16.99
N LEU A 241 1.36 8.42 16.43
CA LEU A 241 1.89 7.29 17.21
C LEU A 241 3.42 7.28 17.34
N LEU A 242 4.12 8.24 16.73
CA LEU A 242 5.56 8.15 16.55
C LEU A 242 6.24 9.46 16.96
N PRO A 243 7.00 9.51 18.07
CA PRO A 243 7.77 10.69 18.43
C PRO A 243 8.83 10.98 17.35
N PRO A 244 9.11 12.25 17.00
CA PRO A 244 10.18 12.60 16.06
C PRO A 244 11.55 12.15 16.62
N GLY A 245 12.37 11.46 15.82
CA GLY A 245 13.65 10.87 16.26
C GLY A 245 14.59 10.44 15.13
N ARG A 246 15.84 10.09 15.49
CA ARG A 246 16.97 9.69 14.59
C ARG A 246 16.72 8.42 13.76
N ASP A 247 15.61 7.75 13.99
CA ASP A 247 15.16 6.47 13.43
C ASP A 247 14.06 6.63 12.34
N THR A 248 13.83 7.87 11.87
CA THR A 248 12.81 8.18 10.85
C THR A 248 12.97 7.35 9.58
N PHE A 249 14.21 7.10 9.12
CA PHE A 249 14.47 6.23 7.96
C PHE A 249 13.92 4.81 8.17
N THR A 250 14.30 4.17 9.28
CA THR A 250 13.88 2.82 9.64
C THR A 250 12.36 2.71 9.71
N ARG A 251 11.71 3.72 10.29
CA ARG A 251 10.25 3.81 10.37
C ARG A 251 9.58 3.90 9.01
N LEU A 252 10.10 4.73 8.11
CA LEU A 252 9.58 4.84 6.74
C LEU A 252 9.74 3.52 5.98
N VAL A 253 10.88 2.85 6.11
CA VAL A 253 11.10 1.52 5.53
C VAL A 253 10.06 0.53 6.04
N LEU A 254 9.85 0.42 7.36
CA LEU A 254 8.87 -0.48 7.95
C LEU A 254 7.43 -0.18 7.51
N ARG A 255 7.06 1.10 7.43
CA ARG A 255 5.74 1.53 6.95
C ARG A 255 5.51 1.11 5.49
N LEU A 256 6.51 1.32 4.63
CA LEU A 256 6.45 0.90 3.23
C LEU A 256 6.46 -0.62 3.08
N SER A 257 7.20 -1.36 3.93
CA SER A 257 7.16 -2.83 3.97
C SER A 257 5.76 -3.39 4.26
N LEU A 258 4.95 -2.67 5.06
CA LEU A 258 3.57 -3.02 5.39
C LEU A 258 2.54 -2.59 4.32
N CYS A 259 2.99 -2.00 3.22
CA CYS A 259 2.10 -1.56 2.15
C CYS A 259 1.36 -2.73 1.47
N LYS A 260 0.14 -2.48 1.00
CA LYS A 260 -0.67 -3.47 0.27
C LYS A 260 -0.26 -3.62 -1.20
N ILE A 261 0.45 -2.64 -1.75
CA ILE A 261 0.84 -2.59 -3.17
C ILE A 261 2.05 -3.51 -3.40
N LYS A 262 1.91 -4.47 -4.33
CA LYS A 262 2.96 -5.47 -4.63
C LYS A 262 4.31 -4.85 -4.94
N ALA A 263 4.36 -3.90 -5.87
CA ALA A 263 5.60 -3.24 -6.26
C ALA A 263 6.34 -2.61 -5.07
N VAL A 264 5.61 -2.10 -4.07
CA VAL A 264 6.19 -1.46 -2.89
C VAL A 264 6.77 -2.50 -1.94
N TRP A 265 5.95 -3.45 -1.45
CA TRP A 265 6.43 -4.39 -0.44
C TRP A 265 7.48 -5.35 -0.98
N SER A 266 7.48 -5.68 -2.28
CA SER A 266 8.49 -6.57 -2.87
C SER A 266 9.87 -5.95 -2.91
N ASP A 267 9.97 -4.67 -3.24
CA ASP A 267 11.24 -3.95 -3.25
C ASP A 267 11.69 -3.61 -1.82
N MET A 268 10.73 -3.28 -0.94
CA MET A 268 11.00 -3.07 0.49
C MET A 268 11.47 -4.32 1.22
N LEU A 269 11.15 -5.53 0.73
CA LEU A 269 11.73 -6.76 1.28
C LEU A 269 13.27 -6.74 1.13
N CYS A 270 13.77 -6.43 -0.05
CA CYS A 270 15.21 -6.33 -0.31
C CYS A 270 15.86 -5.21 0.52
N VAL A 271 15.19 -4.04 0.61
CA VAL A 271 15.68 -2.92 1.42
C VAL A 271 15.75 -3.31 2.89
N LEU A 272 14.67 -3.88 3.45
CA LEU A 272 14.62 -4.27 4.85
C LEU A 272 15.67 -5.33 5.20
N GLN A 273 15.94 -6.28 4.30
CA GLN A 273 17.05 -7.24 4.46
C GLN A 273 18.39 -6.53 4.54
N HIS A 274 18.66 -5.60 3.62
CA HIS A 274 19.91 -4.85 3.62
C HIS A 274 20.05 -4.00 4.89
N THR A 275 19.01 -3.27 5.27
CA THR A 275 18.96 -2.46 6.50
C THR A 275 19.16 -3.31 7.75
N ALA A 276 18.58 -4.51 7.81
CA ALA A 276 18.72 -5.43 8.94
C ALA A 276 20.14 -6.01 9.09
N HIS A 277 20.93 -6.05 8.01
CA HIS A 277 22.33 -6.47 8.07
C HIS A 277 23.30 -5.36 8.51
N ALA A 278 22.86 -4.10 8.53
CA ALA A 278 23.68 -2.97 8.93
C ALA A 278 23.56 -2.71 10.45
N PRO A 279 24.65 -2.79 11.24
CA PRO A 279 24.58 -2.79 12.71
C PRO A 279 23.85 -1.61 13.35
N VAL A 280 24.04 -0.40 12.81
CA VAL A 280 23.40 0.84 13.31
C VAL A 280 21.87 0.75 13.13
N PHE A 281 21.44 0.27 11.97
CA PHE A 281 20.01 0.21 11.63
C PHE A 281 19.32 -1.02 12.23
N SER A 282 20.03 -2.14 12.38
CA SER A 282 19.49 -3.33 13.04
C SER A 282 19.07 -3.04 14.47
N ALA A 283 19.83 -2.20 15.20
CA ALA A 283 19.45 -1.79 16.55
C ALA A 283 18.12 -1.00 16.55
N HIS A 284 17.98 0.00 15.67
CA HIS A 284 16.74 0.76 15.54
C HIS A 284 15.55 -0.12 15.09
N LEU A 285 15.79 -1.08 14.19
CA LEU A 285 14.75 -2.03 13.76
C LEU A 285 14.26 -2.90 14.92
N LEU A 286 15.17 -3.40 15.76
CA LEU A 286 14.83 -4.25 16.89
C LEU A 286 14.00 -3.53 17.97
N GLU A 287 14.10 -2.21 18.06
CA GLU A 287 13.35 -1.37 19.00
C GLU A 287 11.96 -0.96 18.46
N ASP A 288 11.69 -1.13 17.16
CA ASP A 288 10.45 -0.66 16.54
C ASP A 288 9.30 -1.69 16.60
N ALA A 289 8.15 -1.25 17.11
CA ALA A 289 6.94 -2.07 17.26
C ALA A 289 6.35 -2.61 15.94
N HIS A 290 6.68 -2.00 14.79
CA HIS A 290 6.28 -2.46 13.47
C HIS A 290 7.16 -3.57 12.91
N PHE A 291 8.39 -3.76 13.41
CA PHE A 291 9.35 -4.65 12.78
C PHE A 291 8.88 -6.11 12.73
N ARG A 292 8.39 -6.65 13.86
CA ARG A 292 7.78 -7.99 13.90
C ARG A 292 6.62 -8.13 12.92
N GLY A 293 5.80 -7.09 12.83
CA GLY A 293 4.67 -7.02 11.90
C GLY A 293 5.12 -7.09 10.44
N ALA A 294 6.15 -6.32 10.08
CA ALA A 294 6.72 -6.27 8.74
C ALA A 294 7.32 -7.62 8.34
N ILE A 295 8.10 -8.27 9.22
CA ILE A 295 8.66 -9.62 8.96
C ILE A 295 7.54 -10.61 8.69
N CYS A 296 6.55 -10.71 9.58
CA CYS A 296 5.43 -11.65 9.40
C CYS A 296 4.62 -11.36 8.14
N TYR A 297 4.39 -10.09 7.82
CA TYR A 297 3.66 -9.69 6.62
C TYR A 297 4.41 -10.08 5.34
N LEU A 298 5.71 -9.79 5.26
CA LEU A 298 6.55 -10.10 4.11
C LEU A 298 6.74 -11.61 3.95
N ALA A 299 6.99 -12.34 5.04
CA ALA A 299 7.07 -13.80 5.03
C ALA A 299 5.77 -14.47 4.57
N ALA A 300 4.61 -13.86 4.87
CA ALA A 300 3.34 -14.33 4.33
C ALA A 300 3.18 -14.08 2.82
N LYS A 301 3.89 -13.10 2.23
CA LYS A 301 3.85 -12.83 0.79
C LYS A 301 4.87 -13.67 0.01
N ASP A 302 6.08 -13.76 0.52
CA ASP A 302 7.19 -14.49 -0.08
C ASP A 302 8.05 -15.16 1.01
N PRO A 303 7.69 -16.39 1.42
CA PRO A 303 8.39 -17.09 2.49
C PRO A 303 9.87 -17.36 2.16
N ALA A 304 10.17 -17.68 0.91
CA ALA A 304 11.51 -18.02 0.47
C ALA A 304 12.41 -16.78 0.49
N ALA A 305 11.93 -15.65 -0.04
CA ALA A 305 12.70 -14.43 -0.03
C ALA A 305 12.83 -13.83 1.39
N ALA A 306 11.91 -14.09 2.32
CA ALA A 306 11.92 -13.51 3.67
C ALA A 306 12.64 -14.37 4.75
N GLU A 307 13.30 -15.46 4.37
CA GLU A 307 13.94 -16.40 5.31
C GLU A 307 14.94 -15.70 6.25
N ALA A 308 15.82 -14.86 5.68
CA ALA A 308 16.82 -14.12 6.45
C ALA A 308 16.20 -13.22 7.53
N LEU A 309 15.11 -12.53 7.22
CA LEU A 309 14.39 -11.68 8.19
C LEU A 309 13.69 -12.52 9.26
N THR A 310 13.12 -13.66 8.88
CA THR A 310 12.41 -14.57 9.79
C THR A 310 13.35 -15.13 10.86
N SER A 311 14.63 -15.31 10.52
CA SER A 311 15.67 -15.75 11.47
C SER A 311 15.92 -14.76 12.63
N MET A 312 15.46 -13.52 12.52
CA MET A 312 15.59 -12.49 13.55
C MET A 312 14.44 -12.52 14.58
N LEU A 313 13.34 -13.23 14.32
CA LEU A 313 12.21 -13.31 15.25
C LEU A 313 12.60 -13.81 16.65
N PRO A 314 13.46 -14.82 16.83
CA PRO A 314 13.90 -15.24 18.16
C PRO A 314 14.65 -14.16 18.94
N GLN A 315 15.37 -13.25 18.25
CA GLN A 315 16.07 -12.14 18.90
C GLN A 315 15.08 -11.10 19.42
N LEU A 316 14.02 -10.84 18.64
CA LEU A 316 12.90 -10.00 19.09
C LEU A 316 12.22 -10.61 20.32
N ASP A 317 11.93 -11.92 20.28
CA ASP A 317 11.33 -12.63 21.41
C ASP A 317 12.25 -12.62 22.66
N ALA A 318 13.58 -12.57 22.48
CA ALA A 318 14.55 -12.51 23.59
C ALA A 318 14.76 -11.09 24.17
N LEU A 319 14.52 -10.03 23.38
CA LEU A 319 14.44 -8.65 23.88
C LEU A 319 13.17 -8.45 24.72
N ASP A 320 12.15 -9.28 24.47
CA ASP A 320 10.84 -9.27 25.09
C ASP A 320 10.80 -9.86 26.53
N ARG A 321 11.86 -9.65 27.34
CA ARG A 321 12.12 -10.34 28.63
C ARG A 321 11.06 -10.08 29.73
N GLY A 322 9.86 -10.61 29.60
CA GLY A 322 8.90 -10.76 30.69
C GLY A 322 7.46 -10.36 30.39
N THR A 323 7.19 -9.69 29.28
CA THR A 323 5.83 -9.36 28.84
C THR A 323 5.86 -9.33 27.33
N ASN A 324 5.64 -10.50 26.69
CA ASN A 324 5.56 -10.60 25.24
C ASN A 324 4.73 -9.44 24.70
N ASN A 325 5.40 -8.46 24.11
CA ASN A 325 5.05 -7.61 23.00
C ASN A 325 5.82 -6.28 23.15
N LEU A 326 6.80 -6.01 22.28
CA LEU A 326 7.22 -4.63 21.93
C LEU A 326 6.01 -3.68 21.73
N ILE A 327 4.86 -4.26 21.35
CA ILE A 327 3.53 -3.65 21.39
C ILE A 327 2.89 -3.88 22.77
N GLN A 328 3.16 -3.03 23.75
CA GLN A 328 2.60 -3.19 25.10
C GLN A 328 1.06 -3.35 25.06
N LEU A 329 0.59 -4.57 25.38
CA LEU A 329 -0.83 -4.82 25.61
C LEU A 329 -1.15 -4.49 27.07
N PRO A 330 -2.35 -3.95 27.37
CA PRO A 330 -2.77 -3.80 28.74
C PRO A 330 -2.87 -5.16 29.44
N GLU A 331 -2.76 -5.17 30.77
CA GLU A 331 -2.99 -6.37 31.56
C GLU A 331 -4.44 -6.84 31.42
N LEU A 332 -4.63 -8.17 31.36
CA LEU A 332 -5.95 -8.76 31.25
C LEU A 332 -6.67 -8.65 32.60
N ALA A 333 -7.60 -7.71 32.73
CA ALA A 333 -8.42 -7.58 33.93
C ALA A 333 -9.36 -8.79 34.09
N VAL A 334 -9.25 -9.49 35.22
CA VAL A 334 -9.96 -10.77 35.46
C VAL A 334 -11.33 -10.55 36.13
N ASP A 335 -11.51 -9.46 36.89
CA ASP A 335 -12.69 -9.26 37.74
C ASP A 335 -13.71 -8.25 37.21
N LEU A 336 -13.71 -7.99 35.90
CA LEU A 336 -14.66 -7.07 35.27
C LEU A 336 -16.10 -7.62 35.28
N SER A 337 -17.06 -6.72 35.50
CA SER A 337 -18.46 -6.95 35.11
C SER A 337 -18.60 -7.07 33.60
N LEU A 338 -19.75 -7.57 33.12
CA LEU A 338 -19.99 -7.70 31.68
C LEU A 338 -19.99 -6.34 30.96
N GLY A 339 -20.57 -5.31 31.57
CA GLY A 339 -20.53 -3.93 31.04
C GLY A 339 -19.10 -3.40 30.92
N GLU A 340 -18.31 -3.47 32.00
CA GLU A 340 -16.91 -3.03 31.99
C GLU A 340 -16.06 -3.81 30.98
N ALA A 341 -16.33 -5.11 30.81
CA ALA A 341 -15.64 -5.94 29.83
C ALA A 341 -15.97 -5.53 28.39
N VAL A 342 -17.23 -5.16 28.10
CA VAL A 342 -17.66 -4.63 26.80
C VAL A 342 -16.96 -3.30 26.50
N ASP A 343 -16.87 -2.41 27.49
CA ASP A 343 -16.18 -1.12 27.35
C ASP A 343 -14.67 -1.31 27.11
N ALA A 344 -14.02 -2.14 27.93
CA ALA A 344 -12.60 -2.47 27.79
C ALA A 344 -12.31 -3.11 26.42
N ALA A 345 -13.13 -4.08 25.99
CA ALA A 345 -13.00 -4.73 24.69
C ALA A 345 -13.23 -3.76 23.52
N THR A 346 -14.07 -2.73 23.71
CA THR A 346 -14.29 -1.68 22.70
C THR A 346 -13.07 -0.79 22.55
N VAL A 347 -12.41 -0.40 23.65
CA VAL A 347 -11.13 0.34 23.62
C VAL A 347 -10.05 -0.49 22.93
N LEU A 348 -9.90 -1.76 23.31
CA LEU A 348 -8.95 -2.68 22.69
C LEU A 348 -9.20 -2.86 21.18
N LYS A 349 -10.47 -2.95 20.77
CA LYS A 349 -10.84 -2.98 19.35
C LYS A 349 -10.40 -1.72 18.63
N ALA A 350 -10.56 -0.54 19.23
CA ALA A 350 -10.13 0.72 18.64
C ALA A 350 -8.60 0.76 18.44
N SER A 351 -7.83 0.34 19.46
CA SER A 351 -6.38 0.20 19.35
C SER A 351 -5.98 -0.81 18.25
N GLY A 352 -6.65 -1.97 18.20
CA GLY A 352 -6.44 -2.95 17.13
C GLY A 352 -6.74 -2.40 15.73
N ASN A 353 -7.79 -1.57 15.59
CA ASN A 353 -8.14 -0.92 14.33
C ASN A 353 -7.05 0.07 13.89
N ALA A 354 -6.42 0.80 14.81
CA ALA A 354 -5.30 1.70 14.51
C ALA A 354 -4.10 0.91 13.95
N TRP A 355 -3.72 -0.19 14.58
CA TRP A 355 -2.66 -1.07 14.06
C TRP A 355 -3.03 -1.71 12.72
N PHE A 356 -4.30 -2.08 12.53
CA PHE A 356 -4.79 -2.63 11.26
C PHE A 356 -4.70 -1.60 10.13
N ALA A 357 -5.04 -0.35 10.43
CA ALA A 357 -4.95 0.78 9.52
C ALA A 357 -3.49 1.04 9.10
N ALA A 358 -2.55 0.90 10.03
CA ALA A 358 -1.11 0.95 9.78
C ALA A 358 -0.53 -0.29 9.06
N GLY A 359 -1.35 -1.29 8.72
CA GLY A 359 -0.91 -2.51 8.03
C GLY A 359 -0.24 -3.55 8.93
N ASN A 360 -0.01 -3.26 10.21
CA ASN A 360 0.57 -4.21 11.16
C ASN A 360 -0.51 -5.19 11.65
N HIS A 361 -0.78 -6.21 10.83
CA HIS A 361 -1.80 -7.22 11.09
C HIS A 361 -1.47 -8.11 12.29
N THR A 362 -0.19 -8.30 12.61
CA THR A 362 0.26 -9.04 13.79
C THR A 362 -0.14 -8.32 15.08
N ALA A 363 0.19 -7.03 15.18
CA ALA A 363 -0.18 -6.19 16.32
C ALA A 363 -1.70 -6.07 16.47
N ALA A 364 -2.39 -5.75 15.38
CA ALA A 364 -3.85 -5.61 15.37
C ALA A 364 -4.54 -6.88 15.89
N ARG A 365 -4.08 -8.06 15.45
CA ARG A 365 -4.61 -9.34 15.91
C ARG A 365 -4.38 -9.57 17.40
N ALA A 366 -3.24 -9.14 17.95
CA ALA A 366 -2.95 -9.27 19.38
C ALA A 366 -3.99 -8.51 20.22
N PHE A 367 -4.34 -7.28 19.84
CA PHE A 367 -5.41 -6.50 20.46
C PHE A 367 -6.79 -7.15 20.32
N TYR A 368 -7.16 -7.63 19.13
CA TYR A 368 -8.46 -8.30 18.95
C TYR A 368 -8.56 -9.59 19.77
N ARG A 369 -7.48 -10.37 19.86
CA ARG A 369 -7.42 -11.56 20.70
C ARG A 369 -7.55 -11.19 22.17
N HIS A 370 -6.87 -10.15 22.62
CA HIS A 370 -6.95 -9.69 24.01
C HIS A 370 -8.38 -9.21 24.36
N ALA A 371 -9.05 -8.51 23.45
CA ALA A 371 -10.45 -8.11 23.59
C ALA A 371 -11.38 -9.34 23.69
N LEU A 372 -11.20 -10.35 22.82
CA LEU A 372 -11.96 -11.60 22.89
C LEU A 372 -11.73 -12.35 24.21
N SER A 373 -10.49 -12.41 24.69
CA SER A 373 -10.16 -12.99 25.99
C SER A 373 -10.82 -12.24 27.15
N THR A 374 -10.85 -10.90 27.09
CA THR A 374 -11.52 -10.05 28.09
C THR A 374 -13.01 -10.40 28.18
N LEU A 375 -13.69 -10.47 27.01
CA LEU A 375 -15.10 -10.85 26.94
C LEU A 375 -15.35 -12.30 27.38
N ALA A 376 -14.42 -13.22 27.10
CA ALA A 376 -14.56 -14.62 27.48
C ALA A 376 -14.40 -14.83 29.00
N VAL A 377 -13.44 -14.14 29.63
CA VAL A 377 -13.22 -14.20 31.08
C VAL A 377 -14.40 -13.59 31.83
N ALA A 378 -14.90 -12.42 31.40
CA ALA A 378 -16.05 -11.78 32.01
C ALA A 378 -17.32 -12.64 31.91
N ASP A 379 -17.56 -13.27 30.75
CA ASP A 379 -18.71 -14.16 30.54
C ASP A 379 -18.61 -15.46 31.35
N ALA A 380 -17.40 -16.03 31.47
CA ALA A 380 -17.16 -17.18 32.36
C ALA A 380 -17.40 -16.82 33.83
N ASN A 381 -16.96 -15.63 34.27
CA ASN A 381 -17.16 -15.16 35.63
C ASN A 381 -18.64 -14.81 35.92
N ALA A 382 -19.33 -14.18 34.98
CA ALA A 382 -20.77 -13.96 35.06
C ALA A 382 -21.50 -15.31 35.14
N SER A 383 -21.18 -16.27 34.27
CA SER A 383 -21.77 -17.61 34.27
C SER A 383 -21.56 -18.34 35.61
N ARG A 384 -20.39 -18.19 36.24
CA ARG A 384 -20.11 -18.74 37.59
C ARG A 384 -20.91 -18.04 38.69
N ARG A 385 -21.17 -16.73 38.58
CA ARG A 385 -22.03 -16.00 39.52
C ARG A 385 -23.52 -16.35 39.34
N HIS A 386 -23.92 -16.76 38.12
CA HIS A 386 -25.30 -17.10 37.77
C HIS A 386 -25.69 -18.57 37.95
N THR A 387 -24.82 -19.42 38.50
CA THR A 387 -25.21 -20.78 38.92
C THR A 387 -26.02 -20.79 40.21
N ASP A 388 -25.97 -19.70 40.99
CA ASP A 388 -26.71 -19.54 42.22
C ASP A 388 -28.11 -18.97 41.94
N ALA A 389 -29.11 -19.43 42.71
CA ALA A 389 -30.48 -18.93 42.59
C ALA A 389 -30.50 -17.41 42.87
N PRO A 390 -31.09 -16.58 41.99
CA PRO A 390 -31.18 -15.15 42.22
C PRO A 390 -31.97 -14.86 43.50
N THR A 391 -31.52 -13.86 44.27
CA THR A 391 -32.33 -13.28 45.34
C THR A 391 -33.44 -12.43 44.76
N MET A 392 -34.58 -12.30 45.45
CA MET A 392 -35.70 -11.46 45.00
C MET A 392 -35.29 -10.01 44.76
N ASP A 393 -34.36 -9.49 45.56
CA ASP A 393 -33.86 -8.12 45.44
C ASP A 393 -33.11 -7.87 44.11
N ALA A 394 -32.69 -8.94 43.43
CA ALA A 394 -31.99 -8.89 42.15
C ALA A 394 -32.93 -9.03 40.93
N LEU A 395 -34.24 -9.24 41.14
CA LEU A 395 -35.24 -9.43 40.09
C LEU A 395 -36.27 -8.29 40.12
N SER A 396 -36.57 -7.74 38.95
CA SER A 396 -37.68 -6.79 38.78
C SER A 396 -38.46 -7.10 37.52
N VAL A 397 -39.72 -6.66 37.49
CA VAL A 397 -40.57 -6.76 36.30
C VAL A 397 -39.84 -6.14 35.10
N GLY A 398 -39.81 -6.88 33.99
CA GLY A 398 -39.08 -6.52 32.77
C GLY A 398 -37.67 -7.12 32.65
N HIS A 399 -37.12 -7.76 33.69
CA HIS A 399 -35.82 -8.44 33.57
C HIS A 399 -35.91 -9.71 32.71
N CYS A 400 -34.93 -9.90 31.83
CA CYS A 400 -34.77 -11.14 31.09
C CYS A 400 -34.21 -12.24 32.01
N VAL A 401 -34.86 -13.41 31.99
CA VAL A 401 -34.49 -14.57 32.80
C VAL A 401 -34.52 -15.85 31.97
N LYS A 402 -33.76 -16.85 32.41
CA LYS A 402 -33.88 -18.24 31.95
C LYS A 402 -34.57 -19.06 33.04
N VAL A 403 -35.66 -19.71 32.68
CA VAL A 403 -36.42 -20.59 33.57
C VAL A 403 -36.19 -22.04 33.17
N GLN A 404 -35.92 -22.90 34.15
CA GLN A 404 -35.87 -24.34 33.95
C GLN A 404 -37.29 -24.91 33.95
N LEU A 405 -37.74 -25.45 32.83
CA LEU A 405 -39.00 -26.17 32.73
C LEU A 405 -38.94 -27.53 33.45
N ALA A 406 -40.11 -28.15 33.70
CA ALA A 406 -40.22 -29.47 34.35
C ALA A 406 -39.43 -30.59 33.64
N ASN A 407 -39.28 -30.50 32.31
CA ASN A 407 -38.47 -31.41 31.49
C ASN A 407 -36.95 -31.13 31.57
N LYS A 408 -36.51 -30.24 32.48
CA LYS A 408 -35.14 -29.76 32.69
C LYS A 408 -34.55 -28.91 31.55
N THR A 409 -35.34 -28.50 30.56
CA THR A 409 -34.88 -27.57 29.52
C THR A 409 -34.97 -26.12 30.02
N TRP A 410 -33.96 -25.32 29.71
CA TRP A 410 -33.96 -23.89 30.04
C TRP A 410 -34.57 -23.08 28.91
N LEU A 411 -35.56 -22.25 29.23
CA LEU A 411 -36.24 -21.37 28.28
C LEU A 411 -36.09 -19.91 28.73
N GLN A 412 -35.89 -19.02 27.77
CA GLN A 412 -35.70 -17.59 28.03
C GLN A 412 -37.05 -16.87 28.00
N GLY A 413 -37.24 -15.96 28.94
CA GLY A 413 -38.42 -15.11 29.04
C GLY A 413 -38.12 -13.83 29.81
N MET A 414 -39.17 -13.10 30.11
CA MET A 414 -39.15 -11.83 30.83
C MET A 414 -40.03 -11.94 32.07
N VAL A 415 -39.56 -11.43 33.21
CA VAL A 415 -40.36 -11.37 34.43
C VAL A 415 -41.56 -10.44 34.21
N SER A 416 -42.77 -10.98 34.29
CA SER A 416 -44.03 -10.22 34.17
C SER A 416 -44.52 -9.74 35.53
N ASP A 417 -44.33 -10.51 36.60
CA ASP A 417 -44.64 -10.11 37.99
C ASP A 417 -43.71 -10.79 39.02
N CYS A 418 -43.62 -10.21 40.22
CA CYS A 418 -42.77 -10.66 41.32
C CYS A 418 -43.58 -11.01 42.58
N ASN A 419 -43.89 -12.29 42.78
CA ASN A 419 -44.76 -12.82 43.86
C ASN A 419 -44.00 -13.17 45.15
N GLY A 420 -43.07 -12.32 45.60
CA GLY A 420 -42.38 -12.42 46.89
C GLY A 420 -41.38 -13.58 47.07
N ARG A 421 -41.67 -14.80 46.63
CA ARG A 421 -40.72 -15.95 46.56
C ARG A 421 -40.76 -16.68 45.22
N THR A 422 -41.68 -16.30 44.36
CA THR A 422 -41.90 -16.79 43.01
C THR A 422 -41.95 -15.61 42.06
N VAL A 423 -41.77 -15.87 40.77
CA VAL A 423 -41.91 -14.87 39.70
C VAL A 423 -42.76 -15.43 38.58
N ASP A 424 -43.55 -14.57 37.96
CA ASP A 424 -44.31 -14.91 36.76
C ASP A 424 -43.44 -14.56 35.55
N VAL A 425 -43.37 -15.44 34.55
CA VAL A 425 -42.45 -15.29 33.40
C VAL A 425 -43.19 -15.46 32.09
N MET A 426 -43.09 -14.44 31.23
CA MET A 426 -43.55 -14.48 29.84
C MET A 426 -42.40 -14.88 28.92
N PHE A 427 -42.53 -16.00 28.22
CA PHE A 427 -41.51 -16.55 27.32
C PHE A 427 -41.58 -15.92 25.92
N ASP A 428 -40.44 -15.94 25.21
CA ASP A 428 -40.32 -15.39 23.85
C ASP A 428 -41.20 -16.10 22.80
N ASN A 429 -41.71 -17.29 23.12
CA ASN A 429 -42.65 -18.05 22.28
C ASN A 429 -44.13 -17.66 22.51
N GLY A 430 -44.39 -16.66 23.37
CA GLY A 430 -45.74 -16.18 23.70
C GLY A 430 -46.49 -17.02 24.74
N SER A 431 -45.81 -17.95 25.42
CA SER A 431 -46.37 -18.68 26.58
C SER A 431 -45.97 -18.02 27.90
N GLU A 432 -46.75 -18.27 28.94
CA GLU A 432 -46.52 -17.73 30.29
C GLU A 432 -46.45 -18.89 31.29
N GLU A 433 -45.60 -18.77 32.31
CA GLU A 433 -45.58 -19.67 33.47
C GLU A 433 -45.63 -18.82 34.74
N ASP A 434 -46.67 -19.05 35.53
CA ASP A 434 -46.91 -18.37 36.80
C ASP A 434 -46.21 -19.12 37.95
N ASP A 435 -45.90 -18.38 39.01
CA ASP A 435 -45.34 -18.87 40.27
C ASP A 435 -44.04 -19.68 40.11
N VAL A 436 -43.15 -19.26 39.21
CA VAL A 436 -41.84 -19.91 39.02
C VAL A 436 -40.97 -19.70 40.26
N PRO A 437 -40.53 -20.76 40.95
CA PRO A 437 -39.70 -20.62 42.13
C PRO A 437 -38.27 -20.24 41.74
N LEU A 438 -37.65 -19.35 42.53
CA LEU A 438 -36.34 -18.75 42.25
C LEU A 438 -35.21 -19.73 41.94
N HIS A 439 -35.24 -20.95 42.52
CA HIS A 439 -34.23 -21.97 42.22
C HIS A 439 -34.30 -22.51 40.78
N ARG A 440 -35.42 -22.30 40.07
CA ARG A 440 -35.61 -22.60 38.65
C ARG A 440 -35.30 -21.38 37.77
N VAL A 441 -34.96 -20.23 38.33
CA VAL A 441 -34.73 -18.97 37.61
C VAL A 441 -33.24 -18.67 37.59
N ARG A 442 -32.75 -18.17 36.45
CA ARG A 442 -31.41 -17.60 36.30
C ARG A 442 -31.52 -16.26 35.58
N LEU A 443 -30.79 -15.25 36.05
CA LEU A 443 -30.72 -13.96 35.37
C LEU A 443 -30.03 -14.10 34.01
N VAL A 444 -30.59 -13.46 32.98
CA VAL A 444 -29.91 -13.27 31.69
C VAL A 444 -29.23 -11.91 31.74
N PRO A 445 -27.92 -11.81 31.47
CA PRO A 445 -27.25 -10.53 31.48
C PRO A 445 -27.81 -9.60 30.40
N THR A 446 -28.14 -8.37 30.78
CA THR A 446 -28.67 -7.32 29.88
C THR A 446 -27.70 -6.99 28.75
N GLU A 447 -26.39 -7.14 28.98
CA GLU A 447 -25.33 -6.85 27.99
C GLU A 447 -25.04 -8.00 27.01
N ALA A 448 -25.77 -9.12 27.09
CA ALA A 448 -25.48 -10.31 26.27
C ALA A 448 -25.55 -10.03 24.75
N ALA A 449 -26.46 -9.17 24.30
CA ALA A 449 -26.60 -8.82 22.89
C ALA A 449 -25.44 -7.92 22.39
N ALA A 450 -25.06 -6.91 23.17
CA ALA A 450 -23.94 -6.02 22.85
C ALA A 450 -22.61 -6.79 22.84
N MET A 451 -22.41 -7.70 23.81
CA MET A 451 -21.25 -8.58 23.85
C MET A 451 -21.20 -9.51 22.62
N THR A 452 -22.33 -10.10 22.21
CA THR A 452 -22.39 -10.98 21.03
C THR A 452 -22.03 -10.24 19.74
N GLU A 453 -22.56 -9.03 19.56
CA GLU A 453 -22.22 -8.18 18.40
C GLU A 453 -20.74 -7.76 18.42
N LEU A 454 -20.20 -7.37 19.58
CA LEU A 454 -18.78 -7.01 19.70
C LEU A 454 -17.86 -8.21 19.42
N ARG A 455 -18.20 -9.40 19.92
CA ARG A 455 -17.46 -10.66 19.61
C ARG A 455 -17.43 -10.93 18.11
N LEU A 456 -18.58 -10.82 17.44
CA LEU A 456 -18.69 -10.99 15.99
C LEU A 456 -17.76 -10.03 15.24
N GLN A 457 -17.77 -8.74 15.61
CA GLN A 457 -16.91 -7.73 15.00
C GLN A 457 -15.41 -8.00 15.24
N LEU A 458 -15.04 -8.38 16.46
CA LEU A 458 -13.67 -8.75 16.81
C LEU A 458 -13.18 -9.98 16.04
N CYS A 459 -14.02 -11.01 15.91
CA CYS A 459 -13.71 -12.19 15.11
C CYS A 459 -13.53 -11.85 13.63
N MET A 460 -14.42 -11.03 13.05
CA MET A 460 -14.28 -10.59 11.66
C MET A 460 -13.00 -9.79 11.43
N ASN A 461 -12.63 -8.91 12.37
CA ASN A 461 -11.40 -8.13 12.26
C ASN A 461 -10.15 -8.99 12.44
N SER A 462 -10.16 -9.92 13.39
CA SER A 462 -9.10 -10.93 13.57
C SER A 462 -8.92 -11.79 12.31
N ALA A 463 -10.02 -12.23 11.69
CA ALA A 463 -9.99 -13.00 10.45
C ALA A 463 -9.41 -12.21 9.26
N LYS A 464 -9.65 -10.90 9.17
CA LYS A 464 -9.01 -10.03 8.16
C LYS A 464 -7.49 -9.99 8.36
N CYS A 465 -7.00 -9.86 9.61
CA CYS A 465 -5.57 -9.92 9.91
C CYS A 465 -4.97 -11.27 9.51
N LEU A 466 -5.60 -12.37 9.93
CA LEU A 466 -5.17 -13.73 9.62
C LEU A 466 -5.08 -13.98 8.11
N HIS A 467 -6.09 -13.53 7.36
CA HIS A 467 -6.08 -13.62 5.89
C HIS A 467 -4.92 -12.83 5.26
N ALA A 468 -4.63 -11.62 5.76
CA ALA A 468 -3.52 -10.82 5.27
C ALA A 468 -2.15 -11.49 5.53
N LEU A 469 -2.03 -12.20 6.65
CA LEU A 469 -0.88 -13.01 7.07
C LEU A 469 -0.86 -14.43 6.46
N LYS A 470 -1.75 -14.74 5.50
CA LYS A 470 -1.91 -16.07 4.88
C LYS A 470 -2.23 -17.22 5.83
N GLN A 471 -2.58 -16.93 7.09
CA GLN A 471 -3.07 -17.87 8.10
C GLN A 471 -4.53 -18.23 7.82
N THR A 472 -4.70 -19.02 6.76
CA THR A 472 -5.98 -19.22 6.08
C THR A 472 -6.90 -20.12 6.91
N HIS A 473 -6.34 -21.14 7.57
CA HIS A 473 -7.10 -22.06 8.40
C HIS A 473 -7.69 -21.34 9.63
N GLU A 474 -6.86 -20.61 10.35
CA GLU A 474 -7.26 -19.87 11.55
C GLU A 474 -8.29 -18.79 11.22
N ALA A 475 -8.19 -18.16 10.04
CA ALA A 475 -9.20 -17.18 9.58
C ALA A 475 -10.57 -17.84 9.40
N VAL A 476 -10.62 -19.08 8.88
CA VAL A 476 -11.87 -19.83 8.70
C VAL A 476 -12.45 -20.25 10.05
N GLU A 477 -11.62 -20.72 10.98
CA GLU A 477 -12.06 -21.07 12.34
C GLU A 477 -12.62 -19.86 13.08
N CYS A 478 -11.94 -18.71 13.00
CA CYS A 478 -12.37 -17.48 13.64
C CYS A 478 -13.74 -17.00 13.13
N LEU A 479 -13.99 -17.10 11.82
CA LEU A 479 -15.29 -16.77 11.22
C LEU A 479 -16.33 -17.87 11.47
N GLY A 480 -15.91 -19.13 11.60
CA GLY A 480 -16.76 -20.24 12.04
C GLY A 480 -17.34 -19.98 13.42
N TYR A 481 -16.47 -19.68 14.38
CA TYR A 481 -16.87 -19.33 15.75
C TYR A 481 -17.86 -18.15 15.79
N ALA A 482 -17.60 -17.09 15.01
CA ALA A 482 -18.55 -15.97 14.89
C ALA A 482 -19.93 -16.39 14.37
N LEU A 483 -19.97 -17.26 13.35
CA LEU A 483 -21.21 -17.73 12.72
C LEU A 483 -21.98 -18.77 13.54
N GLU A 484 -21.33 -19.43 14.50
CA GLU A 484 -22.00 -20.28 15.51
C GLU A 484 -22.88 -19.43 16.44
N HIS A 485 -22.42 -18.22 16.79
CA HIS A 485 -23.13 -17.31 17.69
C HIS A 485 -24.17 -16.46 16.97
N VAL A 486 -23.87 -16.04 15.73
CA VAL A 486 -24.78 -15.26 14.89
C VAL A 486 -24.94 -15.94 13.52
N PRO A 487 -25.75 -17.01 13.43
CA PRO A 487 -26.00 -17.70 12.18
C PRO A 487 -26.62 -16.74 11.15
N GLY A 488 -26.09 -16.75 9.92
CA GLY A 488 -26.63 -15.91 8.85
C GLY A 488 -26.12 -14.46 8.82
N HIS A 489 -25.08 -14.11 9.59
CA HIS A 489 -24.47 -12.79 9.44
C HIS A 489 -23.82 -12.62 8.06
N ILE A 490 -24.48 -11.84 7.19
CA ILE A 490 -24.14 -11.70 5.76
C ILE A 490 -22.66 -11.30 5.54
N PRO A 491 -22.11 -10.27 6.21
CA PRO A 491 -20.69 -9.93 6.05
C PRO A 491 -19.73 -11.03 6.48
N ALA A 492 -20.04 -11.80 7.54
CA ALA A 492 -19.16 -12.87 8.02
C ALA A 492 -19.14 -14.06 7.03
N LEU A 493 -20.30 -14.45 6.48
CA LEU A 493 -20.41 -15.43 5.41
C LEU A 493 -19.61 -14.99 4.16
N TYR A 494 -19.77 -13.73 3.75
CA TYR A 494 -19.03 -13.18 2.62
C TYR A 494 -17.51 -13.17 2.87
N LEU A 495 -17.05 -12.79 4.06
CA LEU A 495 -15.62 -12.76 4.39
C LEU A 495 -15.00 -14.16 4.44
N ARG A 496 -15.72 -15.16 4.97
CA ARG A 496 -15.20 -16.53 5.14
C ARG A 496 -14.89 -17.21 3.81
N ARG A 497 -15.53 -16.77 2.72
CA ARG A 497 -15.23 -17.23 1.36
C ARG A 497 -13.77 -17.04 0.94
N ALA A 498 -13.15 -15.93 1.35
CA ALA A 498 -11.88 -15.47 0.81
C ALA A 498 -10.72 -16.38 1.23
N PRO A 499 -10.56 -16.71 2.53
CA PRO A 499 -9.60 -17.72 2.94
C PRO A 499 -9.97 -19.10 2.38
N ILE A 500 -11.24 -19.50 2.39
CA ILE A 500 -11.67 -20.80 1.84
C ILE A 500 -11.28 -20.97 0.36
N SER A 501 -11.46 -19.94 -0.45
CA SER A 501 -11.14 -19.97 -1.88
C SER A 501 -9.64 -20.07 -2.15
N SER A 502 -8.82 -19.72 -1.16
CA SER A 502 -7.35 -19.78 -1.23
C SER A 502 -6.81 -21.17 -0.85
N CYS A 503 -7.58 -22.00 -0.14
CA CYS A 503 -7.21 -23.38 0.19
C CYS A 503 -7.58 -24.36 -0.94
N LEU A 504 -6.57 -24.82 -1.68
CA LEU A 504 -6.69 -25.88 -2.68
C LEU A 504 -7.00 -27.24 -2.02
N ARG A 505 -8.26 -27.70 -2.10
CA ARG A 505 -8.72 -29.11 -2.35
C ARG A 505 -10.08 -29.44 -1.74
N LEU A 506 -10.46 -28.89 -0.57
CA LEU A 506 -11.58 -29.47 0.20
C LEU A 506 -12.71 -28.52 0.61
N MET A 507 -12.55 -27.20 0.45
CA MET A 507 -13.51 -26.24 1.01
C MET A 507 -14.29 -25.41 -0.03
N SER A 508 -14.12 -25.66 -1.33
CA SER A 508 -14.86 -24.93 -2.38
C SER A 508 -16.38 -25.10 -2.30
N CYS A 509 -16.86 -26.24 -1.75
CA CYS A 509 -18.27 -26.44 -1.40
C CYS A 509 -18.71 -25.50 -0.27
N ARG A 510 -17.95 -25.40 0.83
CA ARG A 510 -18.28 -24.48 1.93
C ARG A 510 -18.31 -23.01 1.51
N ALA A 511 -17.36 -22.55 0.68
CA ALA A 511 -17.43 -21.18 0.14
C ALA A 511 -18.63 -20.95 -0.78
N LYS A 512 -19.04 -21.98 -1.51
CA LYS A 512 -20.24 -21.94 -2.34
C LYS A 512 -21.48 -21.80 -1.45
N ASP A 513 -21.60 -22.63 -0.43
CA ASP A 513 -22.75 -22.63 0.49
C ASP A 513 -22.85 -21.28 1.24
N ASP A 514 -21.72 -20.74 1.72
CA ASP A 514 -21.66 -19.43 2.36
C ASP A 514 -22.13 -18.30 1.42
N LEU A 515 -21.68 -18.30 0.17
CA LEU A 515 -22.07 -17.30 -0.83
C LEU A 515 -23.55 -17.44 -1.22
N GLN A 516 -24.08 -18.66 -1.33
CA GLN A 516 -25.49 -18.89 -1.61
C GLN A 516 -26.36 -18.40 -0.46
N LEU A 517 -26.01 -18.76 0.77
CA LEU A 517 -26.73 -18.32 1.96
C LEU A 517 -26.69 -16.80 2.09
N ALA A 518 -25.52 -16.18 1.93
CA ALA A 518 -25.40 -14.72 1.96
C ALA A 518 -26.26 -14.04 0.89
N HIS A 519 -26.29 -14.57 -0.34
CA HIS A 519 -27.12 -14.03 -1.41
C HIS A 519 -28.62 -14.16 -1.12
N GLN A 520 -29.06 -15.32 -0.64
CA GLN A 520 -30.45 -15.57 -0.26
C GLN A 520 -30.89 -14.64 0.87
N LEU A 521 -30.03 -14.43 1.87
CA LEU A 521 -30.32 -13.55 2.99
C LEU A 521 -30.42 -12.10 2.54
N VAL A 522 -29.47 -11.59 1.73
CA VAL A 522 -29.57 -10.22 1.17
C VAL A 522 -30.88 -10.03 0.39
N ALA A 523 -31.29 -11.02 -0.41
CA ALA A 523 -32.53 -10.95 -1.17
C ALA A 523 -33.78 -10.96 -0.27
N LYS A 524 -33.76 -11.74 0.82
CA LYS A 524 -34.88 -11.89 1.76
C LYS A 524 -35.03 -10.70 2.71
N THR A 525 -33.93 -10.24 3.32
CA THR A 525 -33.94 -9.19 4.35
C THR A 525 -33.85 -7.79 3.78
N LYS A 526 -33.40 -7.64 2.52
CA LYS A 526 -33.05 -6.34 1.90
C LYS A 526 -32.01 -5.55 2.69
N THR A 527 -31.22 -6.22 3.55
CA THR A 527 -30.08 -5.63 4.26
C THR A 527 -28.78 -5.87 3.49
N HIS A 528 -27.79 -4.98 3.64
CA HIS A 528 -26.49 -5.05 2.94
C HIS A 528 -26.59 -5.16 1.41
N VAL A 529 -27.55 -4.47 0.77
CA VAL A 529 -27.76 -4.49 -0.68
C VAL A 529 -26.51 -4.09 -1.48
N ALA A 530 -25.68 -3.20 -0.92
CA ALA A 530 -24.39 -2.82 -1.52
C ALA A 530 -23.45 -4.01 -1.73
N LEU A 531 -23.50 -5.03 -0.87
CA LEU A 531 -22.67 -6.24 -0.95
C LEU A 531 -23.19 -7.24 -2.00
N ALA A 532 -24.41 -7.07 -2.53
CA ALA A 532 -25.00 -8.00 -3.48
C ALA A 532 -24.20 -8.11 -4.80
N ALA A 533 -23.63 -7.00 -5.26
CA ALA A 533 -22.76 -6.97 -6.44
C ALA A 533 -21.45 -7.72 -6.20
N ASP A 534 -20.86 -7.55 -5.02
CA ASP A 534 -19.62 -8.22 -4.62
C ASP A 534 -19.81 -9.73 -4.44
N ILE A 535 -20.93 -10.15 -3.84
CA ILE A 535 -21.31 -11.57 -3.69
C ILE A 535 -21.47 -12.23 -5.06
N ARG A 536 -22.13 -11.56 -6.02
CA ARG A 536 -22.27 -12.08 -7.40
C ARG A 536 -20.92 -12.18 -8.10
N THR A 537 -20.09 -11.15 -8.00
CA THR A 537 -18.74 -11.15 -8.60
C THR A 537 -17.87 -12.26 -8.01
N ALA A 538 -17.92 -12.43 -6.69
CA ALA A 538 -17.24 -13.48 -5.96
C ALA A 538 -17.66 -14.88 -6.42
N TRP A 539 -18.97 -15.07 -6.61
CA TRP A 539 -19.56 -16.31 -7.11
C TRP A 539 -19.04 -16.67 -8.51
N SER A 540 -19.08 -15.72 -9.45
CA SER A 540 -18.56 -15.93 -10.81
C SER A 540 -17.08 -16.29 -10.82
N ARG A 541 -16.26 -15.64 -9.97
CA ARG A 541 -14.84 -15.98 -9.80
C ARG A 541 -14.66 -17.38 -9.25
N LEU A 542 -15.43 -17.78 -8.24
CA LEU A 542 -15.37 -19.13 -7.67
C LEU A 542 -15.72 -20.19 -8.73
N GLN A 543 -16.77 -19.96 -9.53
CA GLN A 543 -17.14 -20.85 -10.65
C GLN A 543 -16.01 -20.99 -11.68
N LEU A 544 -15.34 -19.88 -12.00
CA LEU A 544 -14.21 -19.86 -12.93
C LEU A 544 -13.03 -20.67 -12.40
N ILE A 545 -12.67 -20.50 -11.11
CA ILE A 545 -11.62 -21.28 -10.43
C ILE A 545 -11.95 -22.77 -10.47
N VAL A 546 -13.18 -23.15 -10.11
CA VAL A 546 -13.63 -24.56 -10.16
C VAL A 546 -13.53 -25.13 -11.59
N LYS A 547 -13.88 -24.34 -12.61
CA LYS A 547 -13.79 -24.74 -14.02
C LYS A 547 -12.34 -24.91 -14.49
N HIS A 548 -11.46 -23.96 -14.20
CA HIS A 548 -10.03 -24.06 -14.56
C HIS A 548 -9.39 -25.26 -13.89
N ARG A 549 -9.75 -25.51 -12.63
CA ARG A 549 -9.23 -26.65 -11.89
C ARG A 549 -9.67 -27.98 -12.48
N LYS A 550 -10.95 -28.16 -12.80
CA LYS A 550 -11.43 -29.37 -13.51
C LYS A 550 -10.67 -29.62 -14.81
N ARG A 551 -10.29 -28.56 -15.54
CA ARG A 551 -9.47 -28.66 -16.75
C ARG A 551 -8.03 -29.08 -16.43
N ALA A 552 -7.43 -28.52 -15.38
CA ALA A 552 -6.09 -28.90 -14.93
C ALA A 552 -6.05 -30.36 -14.46
N ASP A 553 -7.01 -30.79 -13.64
CA ASP A 553 -7.12 -32.18 -13.17
C ASP A 553 -7.28 -33.15 -14.37
N LYS A 554 -8.08 -32.78 -15.36
CA LYS A 554 -8.23 -33.58 -16.61
C LYS A 554 -6.93 -33.65 -17.41
N ARG A 555 -6.11 -32.59 -17.43
CA ARG A 555 -4.79 -32.59 -18.09
C ARG A 555 -3.82 -33.49 -17.33
N LEU A 556 -3.74 -33.34 -16.02
CA LEU A 556 -2.89 -34.16 -15.17
C LEU A 556 -3.22 -35.65 -15.30
N ILE A 557 -4.51 -36.02 -15.29
CA ILE A 557 -4.92 -37.42 -15.50
C ILE A 557 -4.47 -37.92 -16.88
N LYS A 558 -4.60 -37.10 -17.93
CA LYS A 558 -4.12 -37.49 -19.28
C LYS A 558 -2.60 -37.69 -19.31
N GLU A 559 -1.85 -36.80 -18.69
CA GLU A 559 -0.39 -36.89 -18.59
C GLU A 559 0.04 -38.11 -17.77
N MET A 560 -0.62 -38.37 -16.64
CA MET A 560 -0.40 -39.58 -15.84
C MET A 560 -0.71 -40.85 -16.63
N MET A 561 -1.82 -40.90 -17.36
CA MET A 561 -2.17 -42.04 -18.20
C MET A 561 -1.16 -42.24 -19.34
N ALA A 562 -0.69 -41.16 -19.96
CA ALA A 562 0.36 -41.23 -20.98
C ALA A 562 1.68 -41.77 -20.41
N TYR A 563 2.08 -41.29 -19.23
CA TYR A 563 3.26 -41.79 -18.51
C TYR A 563 3.12 -43.27 -18.11
N LEU A 564 1.97 -43.67 -17.57
CA LEU A 564 1.71 -45.08 -17.24
C LEU A 564 1.79 -45.98 -18.47
N ASN A 565 1.30 -45.52 -19.63
CA ASN A 565 1.43 -46.26 -20.87
C ASN A 565 2.90 -46.44 -21.32
N THR A 566 3.81 -45.53 -20.95
CA THR A 566 5.25 -45.68 -21.23
C THR A 566 5.99 -46.65 -20.29
N ILE A 567 5.35 -47.12 -19.22
CA ILE A 567 5.94 -48.09 -18.27
C ILE A 567 5.48 -49.53 -18.57
N VAL A 568 4.41 -49.70 -19.34
CA VAL A 568 3.80 -51.01 -19.65
C VAL A 568 4.35 -51.61 -20.97
N GLU A 569 5.23 -50.89 -21.67
CA GLU A 569 6.17 -51.43 -22.69
C GLU A 569 7.51 -51.75 -22.03
#